data_AF-A0A972X2R4-F1
#
_entry.id   AF-A0A972X2R4-F1
#
_cell.length_a   1.000
_cell.length_b   1.000
_cell.length_c   1.000
_cell.angle_alpha   90.00
_cell.angle_beta   90.00
_cell.angle_gamma   90.00
#
_symmetry.space_group_name_H-M   'P 1'
#
loop_
_entity.id
_entity.type
_entity.pdbx_description
1 polymer ?
#
loop_
_entity_poly.entity_id
_entity_poly.type
_entity_poly.pdbx_seq_one_letter_code
_entity_poly.pdbx_strand_id
1 'polypeptide(L)'
;MSTEKLAKSLGLNAAEVREKQRLIELIITARKEMGLSQVALAKKLKVSQGRIAQIESGIGTAKITFDVLLGVLSVLGYEYKIISKRVA
;
A
#
# COMPACT_ATOMS: atom_id res chain seq x y z
N MET A 1 23.94 -8.87 -5.30
CA MET A 1 23.78 -7.88 -4.19
C MET A 1 22.55 -8.25 -3.39
N SER A 2 22.58 -8.20 -2.04
CA SER A 2 21.34 -8.35 -1.25
C SER A 2 20.51 -7.07 -1.30
N THR A 3 19.19 -7.21 -1.18
CA THR A 3 18.23 -6.10 -1.15
C THR A 3 18.54 -5.07 -0.07
N GLU A 4 19.13 -5.51 1.05
CA GLU A 4 19.55 -4.64 2.15
C GLU A 4 20.77 -3.79 1.82
N LYS A 5 21.77 -4.36 1.12
CA LYS A 5 22.93 -3.59 0.65
C LYS A 5 22.52 -2.55 -0.39
N LEU A 6 21.57 -2.89 -1.26
CA LEU A 6 21.02 -1.97 -2.26
C LEU A 6 20.22 -0.83 -1.59
N ALA A 7 19.32 -1.16 -0.65
CA ALA A 7 18.56 -0.15 0.10
C ALA A 7 19.48 0.83 0.84
N LYS A 8 20.52 0.31 1.51
CA LYS A 8 21.51 1.14 2.20
C LYS A 8 22.28 2.05 1.24
N SER A 9 22.66 1.57 0.05
CA SER A 9 23.34 2.39 -0.97
C SER A 9 22.46 3.50 -1.55
N LEU A 10 21.15 3.36 -1.48
CA LEU A 10 20.17 4.35 -1.96
C LEU A 10 19.68 5.29 -0.84
N GLY A 11 20.23 5.19 0.38
CA GLY A 11 19.78 5.98 1.53
C GLY A 11 18.38 5.61 2.04
N LEU A 12 17.88 4.42 1.68
CA LEU A 12 16.56 3.94 2.04
C LEU A 12 16.62 3.06 3.30
N ASN A 13 15.67 3.22 4.20
CA ASN A 13 15.50 2.32 5.33
C ASN A 13 14.90 0.98 4.84
N ALA A 14 15.71 -0.07 4.84
CA ALA A 14 15.31 -1.40 4.36
C ALA A 14 14.08 -1.96 5.10
N ALA A 15 13.90 -1.62 6.38
CA ALA A 15 12.74 -2.05 7.14
C ALA A 15 11.45 -1.39 6.64
N GLU A 16 11.47 -0.09 6.38
CA GLU A 16 10.32 0.65 5.82
C GLU A 16 9.93 0.15 4.43
N VAL A 17 10.92 -0.13 3.58
CA VAL A 17 10.68 -0.69 2.25
C VAL A 17 9.97 -2.04 2.34
N ARG A 18 10.39 -2.90 3.27
CA ARG A 18 9.77 -4.21 3.51
C ARG A 18 8.34 -4.09 4.03
N GLU A 19 8.08 -3.23 5.00
CA GLU A 19 6.73 -3.04 5.54
C GLU A 19 5.76 -2.51 4.50
N LYS A 20 6.21 -1.54 3.68
CA LYS A 20 5.43 -1.03 2.56
C LYS A 20 5.10 -2.13 1.55
N GLN A 21 6.07 -2.99 1.23
CA GLN A 21 5.87 -4.10 0.30
C GLN A 21 4.83 -5.11 0.84
N ARG A 22 4.92 -5.46 2.13
CA ARG A 22 3.94 -6.34 2.80
C ARG A 22 2.53 -5.77 2.74
N LEU A 23 2.39 -4.46 2.95
CA LEU A 23 1.10 -3.80 2.89
C LEU A 23 0.48 -3.84 1.48
N ILE A 24 1.30 -3.66 0.44
CA ILE A 24 0.86 -3.78 -0.95
C ILE A 24 0.39 -5.21 -1.24
N GLU A 25 1.15 -6.21 -0.81
CA GLU A 25 0.79 -7.63 -0.99
C GLU A 25 -0.50 -8.00 -0.28
N LEU A 26 -0.73 -7.46 0.92
CA LEU A 26 -1.98 -7.62 1.66
C LEU A 26 -3.16 -7.04 0.87
N ILE A 27 -3.02 -5.82 0.35
CA ILE A 27 -4.06 -5.15 -0.45
C ILE A 27 -4.40 -5.97 -1.70
N ILE A 28 -3.39 -6.45 -2.43
CA ILE A 28 -3.58 -7.24 -3.66
C ILE A 28 -4.29 -8.56 -3.34
N THR A 29 -3.84 -9.26 -2.30
CA THR A 29 -4.37 -10.56 -1.91
C THR A 29 -5.83 -10.42 -1.48
N ALA A 30 -6.12 -9.51 -0.55
CA ALA A 30 -7.48 -9.28 -0.08
C ALA A 30 -8.43 -8.84 -1.20
N ARG A 31 -7.99 -7.96 -2.12
CA ARG A 31 -8.80 -7.59 -3.29
C ARG A 31 -9.18 -8.82 -4.13
N LYS A 32 -8.21 -9.70 -4.38
CA LYS A 32 -8.42 -10.92 -5.18
C LYS A 32 -9.33 -11.92 -4.46
N GLU A 33 -9.17 -12.10 -3.15
CA GLU A 33 -10.02 -12.98 -2.34
C GLU A 33 -11.48 -12.52 -2.33
N MET A 34 -11.71 -11.20 -2.36
CA MET A 34 -13.06 -10.62 -2.51
C MET A 34 -13.59 -10.66 -3.95
N GLY A 35 -12.85 -11.20 -4.92
CA GLY A 35 -13.25 -11.24 -6.32
C GLY A 35 -13.34 -9.87 -7.00
N LEU A 36 -12.69 -8.84 -6.45
CA LEU A 36 -12.77 -7.48 -6.96
C LEU A 36 -11.72 -7.25 -8.06
N SER A 37 -12.13 -6.68 -9.19
CA SER A 37 -11.19 -6.10 -10.14
C SER A 37 -10.65 -4.77 -9.61
N GLN A 38 -9.49 -4.31 -10.13
CA GLN A 38 -8.97 -2.98 -9.79
C GLN A 38 -9.97 -1.86 -10.13
N VAL A 39 -10.72 -2.01 -11.23
CA VAL A 39 -11.78 -1.07 -11.64
C VAL A 39 -12.92 -1.07 -10.60
N ALA A 40 -13.34 -2.24 -10.13
CA ALA A 40 -14.41 -2.36 -9.15
C ALA A 40 -14.01 -1.75 -7.79
N LEU A 41 -12.77 -1.99 -7.34
CA LEU A 41 -12.23 -1.37 -6.14
C LEU A 41 -12.13 0.15 -6.29
N ALA A 42 -11.64 0.63 -7.43
CA ALA A 42 -11.54 2.06 -7.72
C ALA A 42 -12.90 2.77 -7.68
N LYS A 43 -13.95 2.14 -8.25
CA LYS A 43 -15.33 2.64 -8.19
C LYS A 43 -15.85 2.74 -6.76
N LYS A 44 -15.63 1.71 -5.93
CA LYS A 44 -16.04 1.73 -4.51
C LYS A 44 -15.34 2.85 -3.73
N LEU A 45 -14.09 3.14 -4.08
CA LEU A 45 -13.27 4.18 -3.44
C LEU A 45 -13.40 5.56 -4.07
N LYS A 46 -14.18 5.71 -5.15
CA LYS A 46 -14.32 6.95 -5.93
C LYS A 46 -12.97 7.52 -6.40
N VAL A 47 -12.05 6.65 -6.79
CA VAL A 47 -10.74 7.01 -7.38
C VAL A 47 -10.61 6.46 -8.80
N SER A 48 -9.58 6.88 -9.54
CA SER A 48 -9.28 6.31 -10.85
C SER A 48 -8.72 4.89 -10.73
N GLN A 49 -8.98 4.02 -11.71
CA GLN A 49 -8.37 2.68 -11.73
C GLN A 49 -6.83 2.76 -11.82
N GLY A 50 -6.29 3.75 -12.54
CA GLY A 50 -4.86 4.01 -12.56
C GLY A 50 -4.28 4.27 -11.16
N ARG A 51 -5.04 4.89 -10.26
CA ARG A 51 -4.62 5.09 -8.87
C ARG A 51 -4.48 3.77 -8.11
N ILE A 52 -5.41 2.84 -8.28
CA ILE A 52 -5.32 1.49 -7.69
C ILE A 52 -4.14 0.72 -8.28
N ALA A 53 -3.92 0.79 -9.59
CA ALA A 53 -2.79 0.14 -10.24
C ALA A 53 -1.42 0.70 -9.75
N GLN A 54 -1.33 2.00 -9.49
CA GLN A 54 -0.13 2.61 -8.88
C GLN A 54 0.12 2.07 -7.47
N ILE A 55 -0.94 1.96 -6.65
CA ILE A 55 -0.83 1.41 -5.30
C ILE A 55 -0.33 -0.05 -5.36
N GLU A 56 -0.94 -0.88 -6.20
CA GLU A 56 -0.60 -2.30 -6.31
C GLU A 56 0.77 -2.56 -6.97
N SER A 57 1.24 -1.66 -7.84
CA SER A 57 2.57 -1.79 -8.44
C SER A 57 3.69 -1.29 -7.54
N GLY A 58 3.39 -0.54 -6.48
CA GLY A 58 4.40 0.12 -5.66
C GLY A 58 5.12 1.28 -6.33
N ILE A 59 4.86 1.56 -7.61
CA ILE A 59 5.49 2.62 -8.41
C ILE A 59 4.70 3.93 -8.26
N GLY A 60 5.40 5.05 -8.01
CA GLY A 60 4.76 6.36 -7.84
C GLY A 60 3.99 6.53 -6.53
N THR A 61 4.21 5.62 -5.58
CA THR A 61 3.48 5.54 -4.30
C THR A 61 4.00 6.47 -3.21
N ALA A 62 5.00 7.31 -3.50
CA ALA A 62 5.56 8.30 -2.56
C ALA A 62 4.52 9.34 -2.08
N LYS A 63 3.40 9.48 -2.81
CA LYS A 63 2.31 10.43 -2.49
C LYS A 63 0.95 9.72 -2.34
N ILE A 64 0.91 8.51 -1.79
CA ILE A 64 -0.38 7.92 -1.39
C ILE A 64 -0.87 8.66 -0.14
N THR A 65 -2.09 9.21 -0.21
CA THR A 65 -2.73 9.83 0.95
C THR A 65 -3.28 8.75 1.88
N PHE A 66 -3.28 9.04 3.18
CA PHE A 66 -3.86 8.13 4.18
C PHE A 66 -5.32 7.80 3.85
N ASP A 67 -6.13 8.76 3.42
CA ASP A 67 -7.54 8.53 3.09
C ASP A 67 -7.74 7.43 2.04
N VAL A 68 -6.90 7.39 1.00
CA VAL A 68 -6.99 6.36 -0.04
C VAL A 68 -6.52 5.01 0.51
N LEU A 69 -5.42 4.97 1.26
CA LEU A 69 -4.89 3.74 1.83
C LEU A 69 -5.86 3.11 2.83
N LEU A 70 -6.35 3.93 3.76
CA LEU A 70 -7.28 3.54 4.81
C LEU A 70 -8.65 3.19 4.24
N GLY A 71 -9.10 3.91 3.20
CA GLY A 71 -10.29 3.57 2.44
C GLY A 71 -10.17 2.20 1.77
N VAL A 72 -9.03 1.89 1.13
CA VAL A 72 -8.77 0.57 0.54
C VAL A 72 -8.91 -0.52 1.61
N LEU A 73 -8.24 -0.36 2.76
CA LEU A 73 -8.31 -1.34 3.85
C LEU A 73 -9.74 -1.53 4.37
N SER A 74 -10.50 -0.44 4.55
CA SER A 74 -11.89 -0.50 4.99
C SER A 74 -12.80 -1.22 3.98
N VAL A 75 -12.68 -0.93 2.68
CA VAL A 75 -13.43 -1.64 1.63
C VAL A 75 -13.08 -3.13 1.59
N LEU A 76 -11.84 -3.46 1.95
CA LEU A 76 -11.36 -4.84 2.05
C LEU A 76 -11.76 -5.53 3.37
N GLY A 77 -12.54 -4.88 4.23
CA GLY A 77 -13.06 -5.45 5.48
C GLY A 77 -12.09 -5.38 6.66
N TYR A 78 -11.01 -4.62 6.55
CA TYR A 78 -10.06 -4.44 7.66
C TYR A 78 -10.47 -3.27 8.55
N GLU A 79 -10.44 -3.51 9.85
CA GLU A 79 -10.36 -2.47 10.86
C GLU A 79 -8.90 -2.09 11.11
N TYR A 80 -8.63 -0.81 11.35
CA TYR A 80 -7.28 -0.32 11.59
C TYR A 80 -7.26 0.69 12.73
N LYS A 81 -6.12 0.73 13.42
CA LYS A 81 -5.83 1.70 14.46
C LYS A 81 -4.54 2.41 14.11
N ILE A 82 -4.59 3.74 14.05
CA ILE A 82 -3.41 4.58 13.84
C ILE A 82 -2.80 4.90 15.19
N ILE A 83 -1.54 4.52 15.39
CA ILE A 83 -0.78 4.83 16.60
C ILE A 83 0.42 5.66 16.17
N SER A 84 0.51 6.89 16.67
CA SER A 84 1.70 7.72 16.51
C SER A 84 2.66 7.49 17.67
N LYS A 85 3.94 7.30 17.36
CA LYS A 85 5.01 7.28 18.37
C LYS A 85 6.02 8.34 17.98
N ARG A 86 6.42 9.17 18.93
CA ARG A 86 7.52 10.13 18.72
C ARG A 86 8.82 9.32 18.61
N VAL A 87 9.47 9.40 17.46
CA VAL A 87 10.83 8.90 17.29
C VAL A 87 11.74 10.02 17.79
N ALA A 88 12.43 9.76 18.91
CA ALA A 88 13.46 10.63 19.46
C ALA A 88 14.78 10.40 18.74
#